data_AF-A0A9Q5GNP2-F1
#
_entry.id   AF-A0A9Q5GNP2-F1
#
_cell.length_a   1.000
_cell.length_b   1.000
_cell.length_c   1.000
_cell.angle_alpha   90.00
_cell.angle_beta   90.00
_cell.angle_gamma   90.00
#
_symmetry.space_group_name_H-M   'P 1'
#
loop_
_entity.id
_entity.type
_entity.pdbx_description
1 polymer ?
#
loop_
_entity_poly.entity_id
_entity_poly.type
_entity_poly.pdbx_seq_one_letter_code
_entity_poly.pdbx_strand_id
1 'polypeptide(L)' 'MDDDTVWNYVNDFLAGEITRSIFWELAKFKYPTHQISFHTLKALDCLKFERSEIINE' A
#
# COMPACT_ATOMS: atom_id res chain seq x y z
N MET A 1 -13.10 0.49 8.79
CA MET A 1 -12.11 0.12 7.76
C MET A 1 -11.51 1.42 7.28
N ASP A 2 -10.22 1.62 7.51
CA ASP A 2 -9.51 2.73 6.87
C ASP A 2 -9.38 2.35 5.40
N ASP A 3 -9.91 3.17 4.52
CA ASP A 3 -10.10 2.81 3.12
C ASP A 3 -8.75 3.00 2.41
N ASP A 4 -8.12 1.90 2.00
CA ASP A 4 -6.77 1.86 1.43
C ASP A 4 -6.68 2.47 0.03
N THR A 5 -6.98 3.77 -0.08
CA THR A 5 -7.26 4.41 -1.35
C THR A 5 -6.03 4.53 -2.25
N VAL A 6 -4.84 4.70 -1.66
CA VAL A 6 -3.59 4.76 -2.43
C VAL A 6 -3.24 3.38 -2.97
N TRP A 7 -3.51 2.32 -2.21
CA TRP A 7 -3.30 0.95 -2.68
C TRP A 7 -4.21 0.61 -3.86
N ASN A 8 -5.46 1.08 -3.83
CA ASN A 8 -6.38 0.93 -4.96
C ASN A 8 -5.80 1.56 -6.23
N TYR A 9 -5.27 2.78 -6.18
CA TYR A 9 -4.63 3.40 -7.35
C TYR A 9 -3.39 2.64 -7.84
N VAL A 10 -2.62 2.04 -6.93
CA VAL A 10 -1.48 1.19 -7.30
C VAL A 10 -1.97 -0.06 -8.03
N ASN A 11 -3.02 -0.72 -7.53
CA ASN A 11 -3.61 -1.89 -8.18
C ASN A 11 -4.18 -1.54 -9.56
N ASP A 12 -4.94 -0.45 -9.68
CA ASP A 12 -5.52 -0.01 -10.95
C ASP A 12 -4.42 0.32 -11.98
N PHE A 13 -3.30 0.90 -11.52
CA PHE A 13 -2.14 1.16 -12.38
C PHE A 13 -1.44 -0.13 -12.83
N LEU A 14 -1.27 -1.11 -11.93
CA LEU A 14 -0.69 -2.42 -12.23
C LEU A 14 -1.59 -3.26 -13.14
N ALA A 15 -2.92 -3.14 -12.99
CA ALA A 15 -3.93 -3.74 -13.86
C ALA A 15 -4.02 -3.05 -15.23
N GLY A 16 -3.40 -1.88 -15.39
CA GLY A 16 -3.44 -1.07 -16.62
C GLY A 16 -4.75 -0.31 -16.83
N GLU A 17 -5.61 -0.25 -15.81
CA GLU A 17 -6.89 0.48 -15.84
C GLU A 17 -6.66 2.00 -15.78
N ILE A 18 -5.60 2.44 -15.11
CA ILE A 18 -5.16 3.83 -15.11
C ILE A 18 -3.74 3.98 -15.65
N THR A 19 -3.47 5.11 -16.29
CA THR A 19 -2.14 5.46 -16.78
C THR A 19 -1.29 6.07 -15.66
N ARG A 20 0.04 6.08 -15.85
CA ARG A 20 0.98 6.68 -14.88
C ARG A 20 0.68 8.15 -14.58
N SER A 21 0.18 8.92 -15.55
CA SER A 21 -0.18 10.33 -15.33
C SER A 21 -1.39 10.47 -14.42
N ILE A 22 -2.43 9.65 -14.63
CA ILE A 22 -3.63 9.63 -13.81
C ILE A 22 -3.29 9.23 -12.37
N PHE A 23 -2.42 8.23 -12.19
CA PHE A 23 -1.94 7.84 -10.86
C PHE A 23 -1.34 9.03 -10.08
N TRP A 24 -0.45 9.81 -10.70
CA TRP A 24 0.18 10.95 -10.03
C TRP A 24 -0.81 12.07 -9.70
N GLU A 25 -1.82 12.31 -10.54
CA GLU A 25 -2.87 13.28 -10.25
C GLU A 25 -3.73 12.84 -9.05
N LEU A 26 -4.12 11.56 -8.98
CA LEU A 26 -4.88 11.00 -7.87
C LEU A 26 -4.08 10.99 -6.56
N ALA A 27 -2.79 10.65 -6.64
CA ALA A 27 -1.90 10.59 -5.47
C ALA A 27 -1.55 11.99 -4.92
N LYS A 28 -1.48 13.02 -5.77
CA LYS A 28 -1.04 14.38 -5.40
C LYS A 28 -1.85 15.01 -4.26
N PHE A 29 -3.12 14.65 -4.13
CA PHE A 29 -4.03 15.22 -3.12
C PHE A 29 -4.29 14.27 -1.94
N LYS A 30 -3.70 13.07 -1.94
CA LYS A 30 -3.85 12.08 -0.88
C LYS A 30 -2.63 12.13 0.05
N TYR A 31 -2.88 12.50 1.30
CA TYR A 31 -1.89 12.46 2.39
C TYR A 31 -2.36 11.47 3.47
N PRO A 32 -2.35 10.15 3.20
CA PRO A 32 -2.81 9.17 4.18
C PRO A 32 -1.86 9.18 5.40
N THR A 33 -2.41 9.43 6.59
CA THR A 33 -1.64 9.48 7.83
C THR A 33 -1.42 8.11 8.47
N HIS A 34 -2.16 7.09 8.02
CA HIS A 34 -2.14 5.74 8.61
C HIS A 34 -1.70 4.64 7.63
N GLN A 35 -1.27 4.99 6.41
CA GLN A 35 -0.76 4.02 5.46
C GLN A 35 0.76 3.95 5.52
N ILE A 36 1.30 2.74 5.68
CA ILE A 36 2.74 2.46 5.73
C ILE A 36 3.03 1.40 4.68
N SER A 37 4.06 1.62 3.86
CA SER A 37 4.53 0.65 2.87
C SER A 37 6.03 0.42 3.01
N PHE A 38 6.44 -0.86 2.99
CA PHE A 38 7.84 -1.29 3.09
C PHE A 38 8.32 -1.82 1.73
N HIS A 39 9.33 -1.19 1.13
CA HIS A 39 9.83 -1.54 -0.21
C HIS A 39 11.28 -2.08 -0.23
N THR A 40 11.89 -2.28 0.93
CA THR A 40 13.26 -2.82 1.03
C THR A 40 13.41 -3.75 2.23
N LEU A 41 14.34 -4.71 2.16
CA LEU A 41 14.68 -5.58 3.30
C LEU A 41 15.05 -4.75 4.54
N LYS A 42 15.86 -3.70 4.35
CA LYS A 42 16.28 -2.79 5.42
C LYS A 42 15.10 -2.08 6.10
N ALA A 43 14.03 -1.82 5.37
CA ALA A 43 12.84 -1.20 5.96
C ALA A 43 12.09 -2.18 6.86
N LEU A 44 12.18 -3.50 6.60
CA LEU A 44 11.59 -4.53 7.46
C LEU A 44 12.39 -4.73 8.76
N ASP A 45 13.66 -4.32 8.81
CA ASP A 45 14.51 -4.45 10.01
C ASP A 45 13.96 -3.67 11.23
N CYS A 46 13.03 -2.72 11.04
CA CYS A 46 12.37 -2.03 12.14
C CYS A 46 11.23 -2.85 12.77
N LEU A 47 10.77 -3.91 12.10
CA LEU A 47 9.73 -4.80 12.59
C LEU A 47 10.35 -5.86 13.50
N LYS A 48 9.64 -6.16 14.59
CA LYS A 48 9.96 -7.32 15.43
C LYS A 48 8.86 -8.34 15.24
N PHE A 49 9.24 -9.56 14.87
CA PHE A 49 8.29 -10.66 14.84
C PHE A 49 7.74 -10.90 16.25
N GLU A 50 6.42 -10.91 16.39
CA GLU A 50 5.73 -11.14 17.67
C GLU A 50 5.08 -12.53 17.70
N ARG A 51 4.19 -12.82 16.75
CA ARG A 51 3.50 -14.10 16.59
C ARG A 51 2.97 -14.29 15.18
N SER A 52 2.58 -15.52 14.85
CA SER A 52 1.84 -15.87 13.63
C SER A 52 0.68 -16.78 13.99
N GLU A 53 -0.47 -16.57 13.36
CA GLU A 53 -1.68 -17.37 13.54
C GLU A 53 -2.06 -17.99 12.19
N ILE A 54 -2.58 -19.22 12.22
CA ILE A 54 -3.16 -19.85 11.02
C ILE A 54 -4.59 -19.34 10.91
N ILE A 55 -4.86 -18.55 9.87
CA ILE A 55 -6.19 -18.03 9.60
C ILE A 55 -6.91 -19.04 8.67
N ASN A 56 -7.71 -19.91 9.29
CA ASN A 56 -8.63 -20.92 8.72
C ASN A 56 -8.02 -22.26 8.23
N GLU A 57 -8.70 -23.36 8.62
CA GLU A 57 -8.79 -24.63 7.86
C GLU A 57 -9.91 -24.52 6.80
#